data_AF-A0A844MFD7-F1
#
_entry.id   AF-A0A844MFD7-F1
#
_cell.length_a   1.000
_cell.length_b   1.000
_cell.length_c   1.000
_cell.angle_alpha   90.00
_cell.angle_beta   90.00
_cell.angle_gamma   90.00
#
_symmetry.space_group_name_H-M   'P 1'
#
loop_
_entity.id
_entity.type
_entity.pdbx_description
1 polymer ?
#
loop_
_entity_poly.entity_id
_entity_poly.type
_entity_poly.pdbx_seq_one_letter_code
_entity_poly.pdbx_strand_id
1 'polypeptide(L)'
;MTIDDASREFVRRRANYLCEYCHSPERICTTRFTVDHIIPKSLGGLDGFDNLALACRRCNKRRYNFLAGIDPKTQAIVPLFNPRTQVWSEHFTWSKNLER
;
A
#
# COMPACT_ATOMS: atom_id res chain seq x y z
N MET A 1 11.33 -11.72 -13.27
CA MET A 1 11.55 -10.30 -13.61
C MET A 1 11.43 -9.50 -12.33
N THR A 2 12.57 -9.10 -11.77
CA THR A 2 12.73 -8.54 -10.44
C THR A 2 12.84 -7.03 -10.59
N ILE A 3 12.00 -6.25 -9.89
CA ILE A 3 12.28 -4.82 -9.65
C ILE A 3 13.74 -4.75 -9.17
N ASP A 4 14.57 -3.86 -9.69
CA ASP A 4 15.96 -3.74 -9.27
C ASP A 4 16.06 -3.02 -7.91
N ASP A 5 17.22 -3.11 -7.27
CA ASP A 5 17.39 -2.53 -5.93
C ASP A 5 17.37 -1.00 -5.93
N ALA A 6 17.79 -0.34 -7.01
CA ALA A 6 17.71 1.12 -7.12
C ALA A 6 16.25 1.58 -7.21
N SER A 7 15.43 0.89 -8.01
CA SER A 7 13.98 1.11 -8.06
C SER A 7 13.31 0.89 -6.70
N ARG A 8 13.73 -0.14 -5.95
CA ARG A 8 13.20 -0.38 -4.59
C ARG A 8 13.56 0.75 -3.64
N GLU A 9 14.80 1.21 -3.66
CA GLU A 9 15.26 2.29 -2.79
C GLU A 9 14.58 3.62 -3.14
N PHE A 10 14.36 3.90 -4.43
CA PHE A 10 13.60 5.07 -4.87
C PHE A 10 12.19 5.08 -4.28
N VAL A 11 11.46 3.97 -4.38
CA VAL A 11 10.11 3.84 -3.80
C VAL A 11 10.13 4.04 -2.29
N ARG A 12 11.13 3.49 -1.59
CA ARG A 12 11.27 3.68 -0.13
C ARG A 12 11.47 5.14 0.25
N ARG A 13 12.37 5.84 -0.44
CA ARG A 13 12.65 7.26 -0.21
C ARG A 13 11.44 8.14 -0.50
N ARG A 14 10.75 7.91 -1.62
CA ARG A 14 9.52 8.63 -1.96
C ARG A 14 8.45 8.47 -0.87
N ALA A 15 8.34 7.28 -0.28
CA ALA A 15 7.41 6.99 0.81
C ALA A 15 7.89 7.46 2.19
N ASN A 16 9.04 8.15 2.29
CA ASN A 16 9.69 8.51 3.56
C ASN A 16 9.90 7.31 4.50
N TYR A 17 10.13 6.12 3.94
CA TYR A 17 10.22 4.85 4.68
C TYR A 17 8.97 4.55 5.53
N LEU A 18 7.80 5.06 5.10
CA LEU A 18 6.50 4.80 5.70
C LEU A 18 5.70 3.88 4.77
N CYS A 19 4.91 2.98 5.35
CA CYS A 19 3.94 2.21 4.57
C CYS A 19 2.92 3.18 3.96
N GLU A 20 2.76 3.17 2.65
CA GLU A 20 1.89 4.13 1.96
C GLU A 20 0.39 3.91 2.22
N TYR A 21 0.03 2.78 2.84
CA TYR A 21 -1.35 2.45 3.20
C TYR A 21 -1.69 2.79 4.64
N CYS A 22 -0.77 2.60 5.59
CA CYS A 22 -1.06 2.77 7.03
C CYS A 22 -0.13 3.76 7.73
N HIS A 23 0.82 4.35 7.00
CA HIS A 23 1.86 5.26 7.51
C HIS A 23 2.72 4.70 8.65
N SER A 24 2.71 3.37 8.88
CA SER A 24 3.62 2.76 9.86
C SER A 24 5.06 2.86 9.36
N PRO A 25 6.02 3.30 10.20
CA PRO A 25 7.40 3.44 9.78
C PRO A 25 8.12 2.09 9.69
N GLU A 26 8.95 1.92 8.66
CA GLU A 26 9.71 0.69 8.44
C GLU A 26 10.66 0.40 9.61
N ARG A 27 11.26 1.45 10.21
CA ARG A 27 12.24 1.32 11.30
C ARG A 27 11.73 0.66 12.59
N ILE A 28 10.42 0.71 12.85
CA ILE A 28 9.82 0.11 14.06
C ILE A 28 9.19 -1.26 13.79
N CYS A 29 9.16 -1.67 12.51
CA CYS A 29 8.53 -2.91 12.11
C CYS A 29 9.56 -4.04 12.12
N THR A 30 9.21 -5.15 12.74
CA THR A 30 10.05 -6.36 12.78
C THR A 30 10.16 -7.06 11.41
N THR A 31 9.22 -6.79 10.51
CA THR A 31 9.20 -7.34 9.15
C THR A 31 9.59 -6.30 8.13
N ARG A 32 10.47 -6.67 7.20
CA ARG A 32 10.86 -5.82 6.05
C ARG A 32 9.64 -5.43 5.22
N PHE A 33 9.65 -4.20 4.73
CA PHE A 33 8.61 -3.74 3.82
C PHE A 33 8.94 -4.20 2.39
N THR A 34 7.89 -4.39 1.62
CA THR A 34 7.96 -4.85 0.23
C THR A 34 7.46 -3.74 -0.68
N VAL A 35 8.10 -3.60 -1.84
CA VAL A 35 7.53 -2.81 -2.94
C VAL A 35 6.46 -3.66 -3.60
N ASP A 36 5.23 -3.17 -3.56
CA ASP A 36 4.02 -3.83 -4.03
C ASP A 36 3.46 -3.11 -5.27
N HIS A 37 2.79 -3.87 -6.13
CA HIS A 37 2.12 -3.32 -7.31
C HIS A 37 0.69 -2.91 -6.96
N ILE A 38 0.35 -1.64 -7.17
CA ILE A 38 -1.01 -1.13 -6.94
C ILE A 38 -1.97 -1.86 -7.87
N ILE A 39 -1.69 -1.92 -9.15
CA ILE A 39 -2.38 -2.82 -10.08
C ILE A 39 -1.56 -4.11 -10.13
N PRO A 40 -2.08 -5.26 -9.66
CA PRO A 40 -1.36 -6.52 -9.71
C PRO A 40 -0.92 -6.87 -11.12
N LYS A 41 0.26 -7.48 -11.27
CA LYS A 41 0.74 -7.95 -12.58
C LYS A 41 -0.22 -8.91 -13.27
N SER A 42 -0.94 -9.73 -12.50
CA SER A 42 -1.96 -10.63 -13.04
C SER A 42 -3.12 -9.91 -13.73
N LEU A 43 -3.29 -8.61 -13.47
CA LEU A 43 -4.31 -7.76 -14.06
C LEU A 43 -3.71 -6.74 -15.05
N GLY A 44 -2.48 -6.96 -15.52
CA GLY A 44 -1.81 -6.10 -16.50
C GLY A 44 -1.05 -4.90 -15.89
N GLY A 45 -0.80 -4.91 -14.58
CA GLY A 45 -0.03 -3.86 -13.91
C GLY A 45 1.42 -3.75 -14.41
N LEU A 46 1.87 -2.53 -14.66
CA LEU A 46 3.22 -2.21 -15.13
C LEU A 46 4.21 -2.09 -13.96
N ASP A 47 5.51 -2.20 -14.25
CA ASP A 47 6.60 -2.00 -13.28
C ASP A 47 6.98 -0.53 -13.06
N GLY A 48 6.20 0.41 -13.62
CA GLY A 48 6.47 1.85 -13.47
C GLY A 48 6.24 2.36 -12.05
N PHE A 49 6.97 3.40 -11.65
CA PHE A 49 6.89 3.97 -10.30
C PHE A 49 5.48 4.43 -9.91
N ASP A 50 4.66 4.80 -10.89
CA ASP A 50 3.25 5.18 -10.71
C ASP A 50 2.34 3.99 -10.38
N ASN A 51 2.85 2.77 -10.49
CA ASN A 51 2.15 1.54 -10.10
C ASN A 51 2.83 0.82 -8.92
N LEU A 52 3.89 1.39 -8.35
CA LEU A 52 4.60 0.81 -7.21
C LEU A 52 4.28 1.57 -5.94
N ALA A 53 4.14 0.86 -4.82
CA ALA A 53 3.95 1.42 -3.49
C ALA A 53 4.76 0.67 -2.44
N LEU A 54 5.26 1.37 -1.42
CA LEU A 54 5.88 0.74 -0.26
C LEU A 54 4.80 0.21 0.70
N ALA A 55 4.81 -1.11 0.93
CA ALA A 55 3.81 -1.79 1.74
C ALA A 55 4.45 -2.55 2.90
N CYS A 56 3.89 -2.39 4.11
CA CYS A 56 4.22 -3.28 5.21
C CYS A 56 3.60 -4.67 4.99
N ARG A 57 4.13 -5.71 5.66
CA ARG A 57 3.62 -7.09 5.52
C ARG A 57 2.12 -7.22 5.77
N ARG A 58 1.58 -6.47 6.74
CA ARG A 58 0.14 -6.52 7.10
C ARG A 58 -0.73 -5.95 5.99
N CYS A 59 -0.40 -4.76 5.49
CA CYS A 59 -1.14 -4.12 4.40
C CYS A 59 -1.02 -4.92 3.11
N ASN A 60 0.20 -5.35 2.76
CA ASN A 60 0.43 -6.17 1.57
C ASN A 60 -0.41 -7.47 1.61
N LYS A 61 -0.37 -8.22 2.73
CA LYS A 61 -1.17 -9.45 2.87
C LYS A 61 -2.68 -9.20 2.77
N ARG A 62 -3.18 -8.09 3.32
CA ARG A 62 -4.62 -7.78 3.30
C ARG A 62 -5.09 -7.33 1.93
N ARG A 63 -4.25 -6.60 1.20
CA ARG A 63 -4.53 -6.13 -0.15
C ARG A 63 -4.44 -7.26 -1.17
N TYR A 64 -3.41 -8.11 -1.03
CA TYR A 64 -3.15 -9.23 -1.92
C TYR A 64 -3.30 -8.83 -3.41
N ASN A 65 -4.20 -9.46 -4.15
CA ASN A 65 -4.50 -9.11 -5.54
C ASN A 65 -5.83 -8.34 -5.71
N PHE A 66 -6.40 -7.82 -4.62
CA PHE A 66 -7.67 -7.10 -4.65
C PHE A 66 -7.46 -5.66 -5.12
N LEU A 67 -8.26 -5.24 -6.10
CA LEU A 67 -8.37 -3.84 -6.53
C LEU A 67 -9.57 -3.13 -5.89
N ALA A 68 -10.54 -3.90 -5.44
CA ALA A 68 -11.78 -3.42 -4.84
C ALA A 68 -12.21 -4.35 -3.71
N GLY A 69 -13.00 -3.82 -2.78
CA GLY A 69 -13.68 -4.59 -1.73
C GLY A 69 -15.18 -4.33 -1.77
N ILE A 70 -15.94 -5.15 -1.04
CA ILE A 70 -17.38 -4.92 -0.85
C ILE A 70 -17.55 -4.10 0.43
N ASP A 71 -18.23 -2.96 0.34
CA ASP A 71 -18.60 -2.20 1.52
C ASP A 71 -19.70 -2.96 2.28
N PRO A 72 -19.47 -3.39 3.54
CA PRO A 72 -20.46 -4.16 4.29
C PRO A 72 -21.77 -3.42 4.53
N LYS A 73 -21.77 -2.07 4.52
CA LYS A 73 -22.98 -1.27 4.76
C LYS A 73 -23.85 -1.14 3.50
N THR A 74 -23.23 -0.78 2.39
CA THR A 74 -23.96 -0.51 1.13
C THR A 74 -24.02 -1.70 0.19
N GLN A 75 -23.22 -2.74 0.44
CA GLN A 75 -22.99 -3.89 -0.46
C GLN A 75 -22.42 -3.48 -1.83
N ALA A 76 -21.98 -2.24 -1.99
CA ALA A 76 -21.36 -1.77 -3.22
C ALA A 76 -19.91 -2.27 -3.33
N ILE A 77 -19.49 -2.53 -4.56
CA ILE A 77 -18.07 -2.77 -4.87
C ILE A 77 -17.38 -1.42 -4.92
N VAL A 78 -16.43 -1.19 -4.02
CA VAL A 78 -15.67 0.06 -3.90
C VAL A 78 -14.18 -0.17 -4.14
N PRO A 79 -13.50 0.72 -4.88
CA PRO A 79 -12.07 0.59 -5.12
C PRO A 79 -11.30 0.68 -3.80
N LEU A 80 -10.24 -0.12 -3.67
CA LEU A 80 -9.30 0.03 -2.57
C LEU A 80 -8.48 1.31 -2.74
N PHE A 81 -8.00 1.83 -1.63
CA PHE A 81 -7.19 3.04 -1.61
C PHE A 81 -5.96 2.94 -2.53
N ASN A 82 -5.75 3.98 -3.32
CA ASN A 82 -4.63 4.14 -4.23
C ASN A 82 -3.74 5.33 -3.79
N PRO A 83 -2.53 5.07 -3.24
CA PRO A 83 -1.64 6.13 -2.75
C PRO A 83 -1.04 7.03 -3.85
N ARG A 84 -1.33 6.77 -5.13
CA ARG A 84 -0.88 7.58 -6.26
C ARG A 84 -1.89 8.63 -6.67
N THR A 85 -3.17 8.36 -6.47
CA THR A 85 -4.26 9.22 -6.92
C THR A 85 -5.09 9.80 -5.76
N GLN A 86 -4.89 9.31 -4.54
CA GLN A 86 -5.69 9.72 -3.37
C GLN A 86 -4.81 10.23 -2.24
N VAL A 87 -5.34 11.19 -1.48
CA VAL A 87 -4.65 11.80 -0.35
C VAL A 87 -4.94 10.99 0.92
N TRP A 88 -3.90 10.47 1.57
CA TRP A 88 -4.07 9.58 2.72
C TRP A 88 -4.91 10.20 3.85
N SER A 89 -4.70 11.47 4.18
CA SER A 89 -5.40 12.17 5.26
C SER A 89 -6.88 12.45 4.99
N GLU A 90 -7.33 12.32 3.74
CA GLU A 90 -8.75 12.43 3.39
C GLU A 90 -9.50 11.11 3.60
N HIS A 91 -8.78 9.98 3.58
CA HIS A 91 -9.36 8.64 3.67
C HIS A 91 -9.12 7.96 5.02
N PHE A 92 -8.02 8.31 5.70
CA PHE A 92 -7.60 7.65 6.92
C PHE A 92 -7.22 8.65 8.00
N THR A 93 -7.46 8.21 9.24
CA THR A 93 -6.93 8.82 10.45
C THR A 93 -6.36 7.72 11.33
N TRP A 94 -5.35 8.07 12.12
CA TRP A 94 -4.93 7.19 13.20
C TRP A 94 -6.00 7.23 14.28
N SER A 95 -6.52 6.07 14.66
CA SER A 95 -7.37 5.98 15.85
C SER A 95 -6.51 6.32 17.06
N LYS A 96 -7.01 7.20 17.93
CA LYS A 96 -6.37 7.51 19.21
C LYS A 96 -6.53 6.38 20.23
N ASN A 97 -7.40 5.41 19.95
CA ASN A 97 -7.70 4.34 20.89
C ASN A 97 -6.64 3.24 20.80
N LEU A 98 -5.83 3.12 21.86
CA LEU A 98 -4.94 1.99 22.15
C LEU A 98 -5.70 0.80 22.75
N GLU A 99 -7.04 0.81 22.73
CA GLU A 99 -7.85 -0.22 23.37
C GLU A 99 -8.02 -1.41 22.43
N ARG A 100 -7.59 -2.56 22.95
CA ARG A 100 -7.46 -3.84 22.27
C ARG A 100 -8.58 -4.77 22.69
#